data_AF-A0A2X2T0H4-F1
#
_entry.id   AF-A0A2X2T0H4-F1
#
_cell.length_a   1.000
_cell.length_b   1.000
_cell.length_c   1.000
_cell.angle_alpha   90.00
_cell.angle_beta   90.00
_cell.angle_gamma   90.00
#
_symmetry.space_group_name_H-M   'P 1'
#
loop_
_entity.id
_entity.type
_entity.pdbx_description
1 polymer ?
#
loop_
_entity_poly.entity_id
_entity_poly.type
_entity_poly.pdbx_seq_one_letter_code
_entity_poly.pdbx_strand_id
1 'polypeptide(L)'
;MLKGAIRMVTVKPAAHPVGTTLEVLDLFYNTPARRKFMRTEKTEFNHIDEVVRRIALARFDVSITLNHNGKMIRQYRAVQEGAPRERRLGAICGTPFLEQALAIEWQHGDLTLRGWVAEPSATTSALAEIQYCYVNGRMMRDRLINHAIRQACEDKLGVDQQPAFVLYLEIDPHQVDVNVHPAKHEVRFHQSRLVHDFIYQGVISVLQQQGKNALALEETAETPVERWQPEKPCRRRA
;
A
#
# COMPACT_ATOMS: atom_id res chain seq x y z
N MET A 1 19.08 17.00 36.98
CA MET A 1 18.76 15.59 37.28
C MET A 1 17.25 15.44 37.46
N LEU A 2 16.54 15.01 36.42
CA LEU A 2 15.10 14.74 36.51
C LEU A 2 14.90 13.37 37.17
N LYS A 3 14.53 13.36 38.45
CA LYS A 3 14.04 12.17 39.15
C LYS A 3 12.67 11.83 38.55
N GLY A 4 12.65 10.88 37.60
CA GLY A 4 11.41 10.26 37.14
C GLY A 4 10.82 9.46 38.29
N ALA A 5 9.83 10.02 38.98
CA ALA A 5 9.10 9.29 40.01
C ALA A 5 8.33 8.14 39.35
N ILE A 6 8.77 6.91 39.61
CA ILE A 6 8.00 5.71 39.28
C ILE A 6 6.77 5.73 40.19
N ARG A 7 5.62 6.10 39.63
CA ARG A 7 4.35 6.08 40.36
C ARG A 7 3.99 4.62 40.61
N MET A 8 3.92 4.20 41.87
CA MET A 8 3.46 2.84 42.20
C MET A 8 2.03 2.68 41.71
N VAL A 9 1.83 1.76 40.75
CA VAL A 9 0.52 1.49 40.17
C VAL A 9 -0.24 0.55 41.09
N THR A 10 -1.35 1.01 41.65
CA THR A 10 -2.25 0.16 42.45
C THR A 10 -3.15 -0.64 41.51
N VAL A 11 -2.91 -1.95 41.43
CA VAL A 11 -3.80 -2.86 40.69
C VAL A 11 -5.12 -2.98 41.45
N LYS A 12 -6.24 -2.85 40.74
CA LYS A 12 -7.60 -2.96 41.30
C LYS A 12 -8.39 -3.97 40.46
N PRO A 13 -9.30 -4.76 41.06
CA PRO A 13 -10.25 -5.57 40.31
C PRO A 13 -11.12 -4.70 39.40
N ALA A 14 -11.34 -5.15 38.17
CA ALA A 14 -12.18 -4.47 37.19
C ALA A 14 -12.98 -5.49 36.37
N ALA A 15 -14.19 -5.14 35.96
CA ALA A 15 -14.98 -5.95 35.05
C ALA A 15 -14.48 -5.71 33.61
N HIS A 16 -14.00 -6.75 32.95
CA HIS A 16 -13.50 -6.68 31.58
C HIS A 16 -13.70 -8.03 30.88
N PRO A 17 -14.16 -8.08 29.61
CA PRO A 17 -14.20 -9.31 28.83
C PRO A 17 -12.77 -9.82 28.55
N VAL A 18 -12.61 -10.98 27.91
CA VAL A 18 -11.28 -11.45 27.50
C VAL A 18 -10.68 -10.47 26.49
N GLY A 19 -9.52 -9.91 26.80
CA GLY A 19 -8.82 -8.90 26.00
C GLY A 19 -8.16 -7.84 26.88
N THR A 20 -7.73 -6.74 26.25
CA THR A 20 -7.06 -5.64 26.95
C THR A 20 -7.63 -4.30 26.48
N THR A 21 -8.02 -3.45 27.42
CA THR A 21 -8.34 -2.04 27.15
C THR A 21 -7.22 -1.16 27.71
N LEU A 22 -6.74 -0.23 26.89
CA LEU A 22 -5.73 0.77 27.27
C LEU A 22 -6.36 2.16 27.18
N GLU A 23 -6.45 2.84 28.32
CA GLU A 23 -6.93 4.22 28.41
C GLU A 23 -5.74 5.14 28.66
N VAL A 24 -5.58 6.14 27.80
CA VAL A 24 -4.52 7.16 27.92
C VAL A 24 -5.20 8.52 28.05
N LEU A 25 -5.21 9.07 29.26
CA LEU A 25 -5.78 10.37 29.58
C LEU A 25 -4.67 11.39 29.80
N ASP A 26 -4.96 12.66 29.50
CA ASP A 26 -4.05 13.80 29.71
C ASP A 26 -2.62 13.58 29.19
N LEU A 27 -2.49 13.24 27.91
CA LEU A 27 -1.18 13.01 27.28
C LEU A 27 -0.25 14.23 27.48
N PHE A 28 0.96 13.98 27.97
CA PHE A 28 1.98 14.99 28.30
C PHE A 28 1.66 15.95 29.46
N TYR A 29 0.70 15.64 30.34
CA TYR A 29 0.38 16.50 31.50
C TYR A 29 1.61 16.83 32.39
N ASN A 30 2.50 15.85 32.58
CA ASN A 30 3.70 15.96 33.40
C ASN A 30 4.94 16.44 32.64
N THR A 31 4.83 16.68 31.33
CA THR A 31 5.93 17.14 30.47
C THR A 31 5.50 18.37 29.65
N PRO A 32 5.45 19.57 30.27
CA PRO A 32 4.91 20.77 29.64
C PRO A 32 5.68 21.19 28.38
N ALA A 33 6.99 20.93 28.33
CA ALA A 33 7.79 21.16 27.14
C ALA A 33 7.30 20.34 25.94
N ARG A 34 6.93 19.06 26.14
CA ARG A 34 6.38 18.19 25.08
C ARG A 34 4.98 18.62 24.66
N ARG A 35 4.15 19.03 25.63
CA ARG A 35 2.79 19.52 25.38
C ARG A 35 2.77 20.71 24.41
N LYS A 36 3.77 21.59 24.46
CA LYS A 36 3.91 22.73 23.54
C LYS A 36 4.14 22.32 22.07
N PHE A 37 4.58 21.10 21.80
CA PHE A 37 4.76 20.60 20.42
C PHE A 37 3.46 20.06 19.81
N MET A 38 2.42 19.82 20.60
CA MET A 38 1.14 19.37 20.07
C MET A 38 0.57 20.42 19.12
N ARG A 39 0.13 19.96 17.96
CA ARG A 39 -0.56 20.78 16.96
C ARG A 39 -2.05 20.87 17.31
N THR A 40 -2.84 21.40 16.37
CA THR A 40 -4.30 21.44 16.52
C THR A 40 -4.88 20.03 16.60
N GLU A 41 -6.02 19.89 17.29
CA GLU A 41 -6.72 18.60 17.43
C GLU A 41 -6.96 17.91 16.08
N LYS A 42 -7.36 18.70 15.05
CA LYS A 42 -7.53 18.19 13.69
C LYS A 42 -6.24 17.62 13.11
N THR A 43 -5.11 18.27 13.34
CA THR A 43 -3.80 17.83 12.82
C THR A 43 -3.37 16.55 13.52
N GLU A 44 -3.45 16.49 14.84
CA GLU A 44 -3.11 15.29 15.62
C GLU A 44 -4.03 14.11 15.26
N PHE A 45 -5.33 14.36 15.10
CA PHE A 45 -6.28 13.34 14.65
C PHE A 45 -5.94 12.81 13.26
N ASN A 46 -5.53 13.67 12.32
CA ASN A 46 -5.08 13.23 11.00
C ASN A 46 -3.84 12.32 11.07
N HIS A 47 -2.93 12.55 12.01
CA HIS A 47 -1.80 11.63 12.22
C HIS A 47 -2.25 10.28 12.79
N ILE A 48 -3.21 10.27 13.71
CA ILE A 48 -3.82 9.03 14.24
C ILE A 48 -4.51 8.27 13.10
N ASP A 49 -5.31 8.98 12.30
CA ASP A 49 -6.00 8.43 11.14
C ASP A 49 -5.04 7.75 10.17
N GLU A 50 -3.92 8.41 9.86
CA GLU A 50 -2.89 7.89 8.98
C GLU A 50 -2.19 6.64 9.56
N VAL A 51 -1.89 6.63 10.86
CA VAL A 51 -1.32 5.44 11.52
C VAL A 51 -2.29 4.27 11.49
N VAL A 52 -3.57 4.50 11.78
CA VAL A 52 -4.62 3.49 11.72
C VAL A 52 -4.76 2.95 10.30
N ARG A 53 -4.70 3.82 9.28
CA ARG A 53 -4.72 3.44 7.87
C ARG A 53 -3.57 2.50 7.51
N ARG A 54 -2.35 2.84 7.93
CA ARG A 54 -1.16 2.01 7.72
C ARG A 54 -1.27 0.64 8.39
N ILE A 55 -1.83 0.57 9.59
CA ILE A 55 -2.06 -0.71 10.31
C ILE A 55 -3.15 -1.53 9.60
N ALA A 56 -4.22 -0.89 9.14
CA ALA A 56 -5.34 -1.56 8.46
C ALA A 56 -4.92 -2.24 7.14
N LEU A 57 -3.93 -1.67 6.44
CA LEU A 57 -3.31 -2.25 5.25
C LEU A 57 -2.28 -3.34 5.59
N ALA A 58 -1.61 -3.27 6.74
CA ALA A 58 -0.66 -4.32 7.15
C ALA A 58 -1.37 -5.66 7.42
N ARG A 59 -2.59 -5.60 7.97
CA ARG A 59 -3.35 -6.78 8.45
C ARG A 59 -4.79 -6.75 7.98
N PHE A 60 -5.03 -7.40 6.84
CA PHE A 60 -6.36 -7.53 6.22
C PHE A 60 -7.34 -8.37 7.06
N ASP A 61 -6.82 -9.27 7.87
CA ASP A 61 -7.53 -10.23 8.72
C ASP A 61 -8.13 -9.61 10.00
N VAL A 62 -7.68 -8.42 10.40
CA VAL A 62 -8.12 -7.76 11.64
C VAL A 62 -9.18 -6.70 11.34
N SER A 63 -10.29 -6.69 12.08
CA SER A 63 -11.28 -5.62 12.04
C SER A 63 -10.88 -4.44 12.93
N ILE A 64 -10.92 -3.23 12.39
CA ILE A 64 -10.47 -2.00 13.08
C ILE A 64 -11.58 -0.94 12.99
N THR A 65 -11.93 -0.35 14.12
CA THR A 65 -12.90 0.76 14.20
C THR A 65 -12.24 1.96 14.85
N LEU A 66 -12.36 3.14 14.23
CA LEU A 66 -11.84 4.41 14.74
C LEU A 66 -12.99 5.38 14.98
N ASN A 67 -13.13 5.80 16.23
CA ASN A 67 -14.12 6.78 16.67
C ASN A 67 -13.40 8.07 17.14
N HIS A 68 -14.00 9.22 16.85
CA HIS A 68 -13.50 10.53 17.28
C HIS A 68 -14.68 11.38 17.77
N ASN A 69 -14.58 11.92 18.99
CA ASN A 69 -15.61 12.77 19.61
C ASN A 69 -17.03 12.17 19.52
N GLY A 70 -17.16 10.86 19.80
CA GLY A 70 -18.45 10.15 19.77
C GLY A 70 -18.97 9.77 18.38
N LYS A 71 -18.29 10.17 17.29
CA LYS A 71 -18.65 9.81 15.92
C LYS A 71 -17.73 8.72 15.38
N MET A 72 -18.31 7.73 14.73
CA MET A 72 -17.53 6.73 13.99
C MET A 72 -16.96 7.37 12.72
N ILE A 73 -15.63 7.38 12.61
CA ILE A 73 -14.93 7.96 11.47
C ILE A 73 -14.58 6.87 10.46
N ARG A 74 -14.07 5.74 10.94
CA ARG A 74 -13.68 4.62 10.08
C ARG A 74 -14.08 3.28 10.65
N GLN A 75 -14.44 2.36 9.76
CA GLN A 75 -14.69 0.97 10.08
C GLN A 75 -14.12 0.09 8.97
N TYR A 76 -13.06 -0.64 9.30
CA TYR A 76 -12.41 -1.61 8.43
C TYR A 76 -12.81 -3.03 8.87
N ARG A 77 -13.60 -3.73 8.06
CA ARG A 77 -14.05 -5.10 8.35
C ARG A 77 -13.02 -6.12 7.89
N ALA A 78 -12.74 -7.13 8.73
CA ALA A 78 -11.81 -8.21 8.42
C ALA A 78 -12.14 -8.86 7.07
N VAL A 79 -11.12 -9.08 6.25
CA VAL A 79 -11.23 -9.80 4.98
C VAL A 79 -10.97 -11.26 5.30
N GLN A 80 -11.94 -12.13 4.99
CA GLN A 80 -11.78 -13.57 5.16
C GLN A 80 -10.76 -14.13 4.18
N GLU A 81 -10.20 -15.29 4.52
CA GLU A 81 -9.23 -15.99 3.68
C GLU A 81 -9.85 -16.32 2.31
N GLY A 82 -9.19 -15.92 1.23
CA GLY A 82 -9.70 -16.06 -0.15
C GLY A 82 -10.67 -14.96 -0.62
N ALA A 83 -11.11 -14.04 0.24
CA ALA A 83 -11.92 -12.90 -0.18
C ALA A 83 -11.06 -11.81 -0.85
N PRO A 84 -11.63 -11.03 -1.80
CA PRO A 84 -10.87 -10.02 -2.55
C PRO A 84 -10.38 -8.91 -1.62
N ARG A 85 -9.05 -8.80 -1.51
CA ARG A 85 -8.35 -7.76 -0.71
C ARG A 85 -8.59 -6.35 -1.26
N GLU A 86 -8.89 -6.25 -2.55
CA GLU A 86 -9.24 -5.03 -3.29
C GLU A 86 -10.35 -4.21 -2.63
N ARG A 87 -11.36 -4.85 -2.03
CA ARG A 87 -12.45 -4.13 -1.35
C ARG A 87 -11.92 -3.29 -0.19
N ARG A 88 -11.01 -3.85 0.61
CA ARG A 88 -10.39 -3.14 1.72
C ARG A 88 -9.39 -2.11 1.21
N LEU A 89 -8.65 -2.42 0.15
CA LEU A 89 -7.73 -1.50 -0.50
C LEU A 89 -8.47 -0.23 -0.98
N GLY A 90 -9.57 -0.39 -1.72
CA GLY A 90 -10.40 0.73 -2.17
C GLY A 90 -11.05 1.52 -1.03
N ALA A 91 -11.44 0.87 0.07
CA ALA A 91 -11.97 1.55 1.26
C ALA A 91 -10.90 2.40 1.99
N ILE A 92 -9.62 2.08 1.81
CA ILE A 92 -8.50 2.75 2.47
C ILE A 92 -7.88 3.82 1.56
N CYS A 93 -7.48 3.41 0.35
CA CYS A 93 -6.76 4.22 -0.64
C CYS A 93 -7.69 5.01 -1.56
N GLY A 94 -9.00 4.71 -1.54
CA GLY A 94 -9.99 5.31 -2.43
C GLY A 94 -10.17 4.53 -3.75
N THR A 95 -11.29 4.79 -4.42
CA THR A 95 -11.58 4.22 -5.74
C THR A 95 -10.58 4.63 -6.83
N PRO A 96 -10.03 5.86 -6.87
CA PRO A 96 -9.10 6.24 -7.94
C PRO A 96 -7.78 5.46 -7.88
N PHE A 97 -7.35 5.06 -6.68
CA PHE A 97 -6.18 4.18 -6.54
C PHE A 97 -6.49 2.78 -7.06
N LEU A 98 -7.65 2.23 -6.72
CA LEU A 98 -8.04 0.87 -7.09
C LEU A 98 -8.17 0.70 -8.61
N GLU A 99 -8.70 1.69 -9.32
CA GLU A 99 -8.84 1.68 -10.78
C GLU A 99 -7.49 1.65 -11.52
N GLN A 100 -6.46 2.22 -10.91
CA GLN A 100 -5.11 2.30 -11.47
C GLN A 100 -4.16 1.27 -10.85
N ALA A 101 -4.63 0.44 -9.92
CA ALA A 101 -3.81 -0.47 -9.14
C ALA A 101 -3.40 -1.70 -9.96
N LEU A 102 -2.11 -1.81 -10.25
CA LEU A 102 -1.50 -2.97 -10.89
C LEU A 102 -1.02 -3.95 -9.82
N ALA A 103 -1.59 -5.14 -9.79
CA ALA A 103 -1.17 -6.19 -8.87
C ALA A 103 0.25 -6.68 -9.21
N ILE A 104 1.09 -6.79 -8.20
CA ILE A 104 2.46 -7.31 -8.30
C ILE A 104 2.52 -8.62 -7.52
N GLU A 105 3.03 -9.64 -8.20
CA GLU A 105 3.46 -10.91 -7.61
C GLU A 105 4.82 -11.25 -8.20
N TRP A 106 5.88 -11.06 -7.42
CA TRP A 106 7.25 -11.29 -7.84
C TRP A 106 8.00 -12.05 -6.75
N GLN A 107 8.68 -13.14 -7.12
CA GLN A 107 9.38 -13.98 -6.17
C GLN A 107 10.75 -14.39 -6.72
N HIS A 108 11.77 -14.32 -5.88
CA HIS A 108 13.11 -14.77 -6.19
C HIS A 108 13.79 -15.33 -4.93
N GLY A 109 13.93 -16.65 -4.87
CA GLY A 109 14.43 -17.33 -3.66
C GLY A 109 13.55 -17.02 -2.45
N ASP A 110 14.17 -16.53 -1.38
CA ASP A 110 13.51 -16.16 -0.12
C ASP A 110 12.89 -14.74 -0.15
N LEU A 111 13.04 -14.01 -1.25
CA LEU A 111 12.43 -12.70 -1.44
C LEU A 111 11.11 -12.83 -2.17
N THR A 112 10.06 -12.26 -1.58
CA THR A 112 8.74 -12.17 -2.22
C THR A 112 8.26 -10.73 -2.13
N LEU A 113 7.87 -10.16 -3.27
CA LEU A 113 7.23 -8.86 -3.39
C LEU A 113 5.79 -9.07 -3.85
N ARG A 114 4.87 -8.56 -3.05
CA ARG A 114 3.43 -8.56 -3.36
C ARG A 114 2.88 -7.16 -3.21
N GLY A 115 1.72 -6.90 -3.80
CA GLY A 115 0.95 -5.69 -3.54
C GLY A 115 0.47 -5.03 -4.81
N TRP A 116 0.36 -3.70 -4.77
CA TRP A 116 -0.18 -2.91 -5.87
C TRP A 116 0.68 -1.67 -6.12
N VAL A 117 0.92 -1.35 -7.38
CA VAL A 117 1.52 -0.09 -7.82
C VAL A 117 0.54 0.59 -8.77
N ALA A 118 0.30 1.87 -8.58
CA ALA A 118 -0.54 2.63 -9.49
C ALA A 118 0.19 2.85 -10.82
N GLU A 119 -0.57 2.85 -11.92
CA GLU A 119 -0.05 3.22 -13.23
C GLU A 119 0.57 4.65 -13.16
N PRO A 120 1.87 4.82 -13.49
CA PRO A 120 2.53 6.11 -13.32
C PRO A 120 1.90 7.22 -14.17
N SER A 121 1.36 6.90 -15.35
CA SER A 121 0.73 7.88 -16.25
C SER A 121 -0.58 8.47 -15.70
N ALA A 122 -1.28 7.75 -14.84
CA ALA A 122 -2.53 8.18 -14.22
C ALA A 122 -2.33 8.69 -12.78
N THR A 123 -1.10 8.71 -12.28
CA THR A 123 -0.82 9.11 -10.91
C THR A 123 -1.02 10.62 -10.75
N THR A 124 -1.98 11.02 -9.91
CA THR A 124 -2.22 12.42 -9.54
C THR A 124 -1.49 12.75 -8.24
N SER A 125 -1.24 14.03 -7.93
CA SER A 125 -0.60 14.45 -6.66
C SER A 125 -1.30 13.92 -5.40
N ALA A 126 -2.63 13.74 -5.43
CA ALA A 126 -3.37 13.14 -4.32
C ALA A 126 -3.09 11.63 -4.15
N LEU A 127 -2.87 10.90 -5.25
CA LEU A 127 -2.50 9.49 -5.21
C LEU A 127 -1.04 9.32 -4.77
N ALA A 128 -0.18 10.26 -5.11
CA ALA A 128 1.23 10.26 -4.69
C ALA A 128 1.43 10.30 -3.16
N GLU A 129 0.42 10.67 -2.38
CA GLU A 129 0.44 10.55 -0.91
C GLU A 129 0.40 9.09 -0.43
N ILE A 130 -0.11 8.18 -1.27
CA ILE A 130 -0.28 6.75 -0.98
C ILE A 130 1.05 6.03 -1.28
N GLN A 131 1.95 6.07 -0.30
CA GLN A 131 3.23 5.37 -0.36
C GLN A 131 3.36 4.48 0.88
N TYR A 132 2.86 3.25 0.74
CA TYR A 132 2.86 2.26 1.81
C TYR A 132 3.77 1.09 1.45
N CYS A 133 4.82 0.90 2.26
CA CYS A 133 5.68 -0.27 2.18
C CYS A 133 5.68 -1.03 3.50
N TYR A 134 5.66 -2.35 3.38
CA TYR A 134 5.68 -3.28 4.49
C TYR A 134 6.83 -4.26 4.31
N VAL A 135 7.59 -4.51 5.38
CA VAL A 135 8.63 -5.55 5.40
C VAL A 135 8.23 -6.57 6.47
N ASN A 136 7.99 -7.81 6.09
CA ASN A 136 7.52 -8.88 7.00
C ASN A 136 6.29 -8.46 7.82
N GLY A 137 5.32 -7.79 7.17
CA GLY A 137 4.08 -7.31 7.79
C GLY A 137 4.23 -6.04 8.64
N ARG A 138 5.42 -5.42 8.67
CA ARG A 138 5.71 -4.23 9.45
C ARG A 138 5.73 -3.00 8.57
N MET A 139 5.00 -1.94 8.95
CA MET A 139 5.02 -0.67 8.22
C MET A 139 6.41 -0.03 8.30
N MET A 140 6.99 0.28 7.14
CA MET A 140 8.32 0.87 7.03
C MET A 140 8.25 2.18 6.24
N ARG A 141 9.33 2.96 6.30
CA ARG A 141 9.61 4.07 5.37
C ARG A 141 11.09 4.02 5.03
N ASP A 142 11.44 3.11 4.11
CA ASP A 142 12.81 2.95 3.67
C ASP A 142 13.08 3.80 2.41
N ARG A 143 14.20 4.52 2.42
CA ARG A 143 14.64 5.34 1.27
C ARG A 143 15.05 4.47 0.08
N LEU A 144 15.65 3.31 0.34
CA LEU A 144 16.11 2.38 -0.70
C LEU A 144 14.93 1.80 -1.48
N ILE A 145 13.88 1.36 -0.77
CA ILE A 145 12.66 0.83 -1.40
C ILE A 145 11.99 1.92 -2.23
N ASN A 146 11.80 3.11 -1.65
CA ASN A 146 11.18 4.23 -2.35
C ASN A 146 11.98 4.65 -3.59
N HIS A 147 13.31 4.62 -3.52
CA HIS A 147 14.17 4.94 -4.65
C HIS A 147 14.05 3.90 -5.77
N ALA A 148 14.07 2.59 -5.45
CA ALA A 148 13.92 1.52 -6.43
C ALA A 148 12.60 1.64 -7.22
N ILE A 149 11.50 1.93 -6.51
CA ILE A 149 10.18 2.08 -7.13
C ILE A 149 10.14 3.34 -8.00
N ARG A 150 10.67 4.46 -7.49
CA ARG A 150 10.74 5.72 -8.24
C ARG A 150 11.54 5.56 -9.52
N GLN A 151 12.71 4.91 -9.45
CA GLN A 151 13.55 4.63 -10.60
C GLN A 151 12.82 3.76 -11.64
N ALA A 152 12.13 2.70 -11.20
CA ALA A 152 11.35 1.85 -12.10
C ALA A 152 10.20 2.61 -12.81
N CYS A 153 9.56 3.55 -12.12
CA CYS A 153 8.52 4.40 -12.71
C CYS A 153 9.10 5.45 -13.66
N GLU A 154 10.23 6.07 -13.31
CA GLU A 154 10.93 7.06 -14.14
C GLU A 154 11.39 6.44 -15.46
N ASP A 155 11.97 5.23 -15.44
CA ASP A 155 12.41 4.52 -16.63
C ASP A 155 11.25 4.18 -17.60
N LYS A 156 10.02 4.00 -17.08
CA LYS A 156 8.83 3.75 -17.90
C LYS A 156 8.25 5.04 -18.49
N LEU A 157 8.14 6.10 -17.67
CA LEU A 157 7.42 7.32 -18.05
C LEU A 157 8.34 8.38 -18.70
N GLY A 158 9.65 8.28 -18.51
CA GLY A 158 10.63 9.29 -18.91
C GLY A 158 10.55 10.60 -18.11
N VAL A 159 9.74 10.64 -17.05
CA VAL A 159 9.51 11.81 -16.20
C VAL A 159 9.60 11.39 -14.74
N ASP A 160 10.33 12.18 -13.96
CA ASP A 160 10.42 12.02 -12.52
C ASP A 160 9.12 12.46 -11.83
N GLN A 161 8.32 11.48 -11.42
CA GLN A 161 7.07 11.68 -10.68
C GLN A 161 7.02 10.81 -9.43
N GLN A 162 6.29 11.26 -8.41
CA GLN A 162 6.05 10.48 -7.20
C GLN A 162 5.08 9.32 -7.48
N PRO A 163 5.51 8.06 -7.34
CA PRO A 163 4.65 6.90 -7.56
C PRO A 163 3.70 6.69 -6.39
N ALA A 164 2.53 6.11 -6.67
CA ALA A 164 1.59 5.66 -5.66
C ALA A 164 1.62 4.12 -5.57
N PHE A 165 1.80 3.57 -4.38
CA PHE A 165 1.94 2.13 -4.21
C PHE A 165 1.62 1.64 -2.79
N VAL A 166 1.26 0.36 -2.73
CA VAL A 166 1.06 -0.42 -1.51
C VAL A 166 1.78 -1.76 -1.69
N LEU A 167 3.00 -1.87 -1.18
CA LEU A 167 3.88 -3.02 -1.39
C LEU A 167 4.21 -3.76 -0.10
N TYR A 168 4.32 -5.08 -0.23
CA TYR A 168 4.63 -6.03 0.82
C TYR A 168 5.87 -6.82 0.39
N LEU A 169 6.98 -6.59 1.08
CA LEU A 169 8.22 -7.34 0.94
C LEU A 169 8.29 -8.38 2.07
N GLU A 170 8.41 -9.65 1.67
CA GLU A 170 8.74 -10.75 2.56
C GLU A 170 10.20 -11.16 2.29
N ILE A 171 10.99 -11.24 3.36
CA ILE A 171 12.42 -11.56 3.34
C ILE A 171 12.77 -12.36 4.60
N ASP A 172 13.79 -13.23 4.53
CA ASP A 172 14.34 -13.89 5.71
C ASP A 172 14.67 -12.85 6.81
N PRO A 173 14.11 -12.99 8.03
CA PRO A 173 14.41 -12.12 9.16
C PRO A 173 15.90 -11.94 9.47
N HIS A 174 16.76 -12.91 9.12
CA HIS A 174 18.22 -12.79 9.33
C HIS A 174 18.89 -11.81 8.35
N GLN A 175 18.25 -11.51 7.22
CA GLN A 175 18.75 -10.59 6.20
C GLN A 175 18.32 -9.13 6.45
N VAL A 176 17.48 -8.87 7.46
CA VAL A 176 16.95 -7.55 7.78
C VAL A 176 17.15 -7.20 9.25
N ASP A 177 17.88 -6.11 9.51
CA ASP A 177 18.02 -5.54 10.84
C ASP A 177 16.94 -4.47 11.08
N VAL A 178 16.03 -4.77 12.01
CA VAL A 178 14.93 -3.87 12.43
C VAL A 178 15.33 -3.00 13.64
N ASN A 179 16.47 -3.28 14.29
CA ASN A 179 16.91 -2.60 15.50
C ASN A 179 17.74 -1.32 15.19
N VAL A 180 17.37 -0.59 14.14
CA VAL A 180 18.11 0.61 13.69
C VAL A 180 17.56 1.90 14.31
N HIS A 181 16.24 2.00 14.45
CA HIS A 181 15.56 3.20 14.96
C HIS A 181 14.70 2.87 16.19
N PRO A 182 14.58 3.76 17.21
CA PRO A 182 13.77 3.49 18.41
C PRO A 182 12.27 3.28 18.10
N ALA A 183 11.72 4.03 17.14
CA ALA A 183 10.37 3.80 16.60
C ALA A 183 10.34 2.71 15.51
N LYS A 184 11.52 2.18 15.14
CA LYS A 184 11.76 1.17 14.13
C LYS A 184 11.10 1.51 12.79
N HIS A 185 11.23 2.77 12.34
CA HIS A 185 10.70 3.24 11.06
C HIS A 185 11.62 2.93 9.87
N GLU A 186 12.86 2.55 10.17
CA GLU A 186 13.93 2.27 9.22
C GLU A 186 14.47 0.87 9.49
N VAL A 187 14.89 0.19 8.43
CA VAL A 187 15.55 -1.12 8.47
C VAL A 187 16.88 -1.01 7.75
N ARG A 188 17.78 -1.94 8.05
CA ARG A 188 19.01 -2.13 7.28
C ARG A 188 19.02 -3.53 6.71
N PHE A 189 19.07 -3.62 5.39
CA PHE A 189 19.25 -4.89 4.70
C PHE A 189 20.72 -5.29 4.72
N HIS A 190 20.99 -6.58 4.90
CA HIS A 190 22.35 -7.11 4.76
C HIS A 190 22.81 -7.00 3.29
N GLN A 191 21.93 -7.32 2.35
CA GLN A 191 22.17 -7.27 0.91
C GLN A 191 21.35 -6.14 0.23
N SER A 192 21.62 -4.89 0.60
CA SER A 192 20.87 -3.72 0.10
C SER A 192 20.75 -3.64 -1.42
N ARG A 193 21.82 -3.95 -2.16
CA ARG A 193 21.81 -3.92 -3.64
C ARG A 193 20.86 -4.96 -4.22
N LEU A 194 20.92 -6.19 -3.71
CA LEU A 194 20.06 -7.27 -4.18
C LEU A 194 18.58 -6.95 -3.94
N VAL A 195 18.25 -6.43 -2.74
CA VAL A 195 16.87 -6.01 -2.43
C VAL A 195 16.40 -4.86 -3.33
N HIS A 196 17.28 -3.88 -3.58
CA HIS A 196 16.99 -2.78 -4.49
C HIS A 196 16.66 -3.28 -5.90
N ASP A 197 17.55 -4.10 -6.47
CA ASP A 197 17.41 -4.62 -7.83
C ASP A 197 16.19 -5.56 -7.93
N PHE A 198 15.92 -6.34 -6.89
CA PHE A 198 14.73 -7.19 -6.83
C PHE A 198 13.43 -6.39 -6.90
N ILE A 199 13.33 -5.31 -6.13
CA ILE A 199 12.13 -4.43 -6.13
C ILE A 199 12.00 -3.73 -7.48
N TYR A 200 13.10 -3.17 -7.99
CA TYR A 200 13.13 -2.50 -9.28
C TYR A 200 12.65 -3.44 -10.40
N GLN A 201 13.19 -4.67 -10.46
CA GLN A 201 12.81 -5.67 -11.47
C GLN A 201 11.35 -6.12 -11.32
N GLY A 202 10.86 -6.28 -10.09
CA GLY A 202 9.46 -6.64 -9.84
C GLY A 202 8.48 -5.56 -10.32
N VAL A 203 8.78 -4.29 -10.05
CA VAL A 203 7.93 -3.16 -10.47
C VAL A 203 8.00 -2.96 -11.98
N ILE A 204 9.20 -2.97 -12.58
CA ILE A 204 9.34 -2.74 -14.03
C ILE A 204 8.68 -3.85 -14.86
N SER A 205 8.72 -5.10 -14.39
CA SER A 205 8.08 -6.24 -15.05
C SER A 205 6.57 -6.04 -15.18
N VAL A 206 5.90 -5.63 -14.09
CA VAL A 206 4.45 -5.35 -14.10
C VAL A 206 4.11 -4.13 -14.95
N LEU A 207 4.94 -3.09 -14.88
CA LEU A 207 4.77 -1.89 -15.70
C LEU A 207 4.89 -2.20 -17.21
N GLN A 208 5.80 -3.09 -17.61
CA GLN A 208 5.97 -3.51 -19.00
C GLN A 208 4.86 -4.44 -19.51
N GLN A 209 4.31 -5.30 -18.64
CA GLN A 209 3.20 -6.19 -19.00
C GLN A 209 1.95 -5.41 -19.42
N GLN A 210 1.67 -4.27 -18.78
CA GLN A 210 0.59 -3.37 -19.20
C GLN A 210 0.82 -2.75 -20.59
N GLY A 211 2.06 -2.36 -20.90
CA GLY A 211 2.42 -1.86 -22.23
C GLY A 211 2.20 -2.89 -23.34
N LYS A 212 2.38 -4.20 -23.03
CA LYS A 212 2.10 -5.29 -23.97
C LYS A 212 0.62 -5.61 -24.11
N ASN A 213 -0.17 -5.48 -23.05
CA ASN A 213 -1.62 -5.70 -23.11
C ASN A 213 -2.34 -4.64 -23.96
N ALA A 214 -1.81 -3.42 -24.04
CA ALA A 214 -2.33 -2.39 -24.94
C ALA A 214 -2.07 -2.69 -26.43
N LEU A 215 -1.01 -3.43 -26.77
CA LEU A 215 -0.65 -3.81 -28.14
C LEU A 215 -1.36 -5.09 -28.63
N ALA A 216 -2.06 -5.82 -27.77
CA ALA A 216 -2.75 -7.06 -28.13
C ALA A 216 -4.16 -6.85 -28.71
N LEU A 217 -4.60 -5.60 -28.93
CA LEU A 217 -5.91 -5.28 -29.50
C LEU A 217 -5.87 -4.88 -30.99
N GLU A 218 -4.70 -4.85 -31.64
CA GLU A 218 -4.58 -4.54 -33.06
C GLU A 218 -3.70 -5.58 -33.78
N GLU A 219 -4.17 -6.83 -33.88
CA GLU A 219 -3.70 -7.75 -34.93
C GLU A 219 -4.71 -8.91 -35.15
N THR A 220 -6.00 -8.62 -35.28
CA THR A 220 -6.84 -9.48 -36.13
C THR A 220 -6.54 -9.10 -37.57
N ALA A 221 -5.60 -9.85 -38.15
CA ALA A 221 -5.30 -9.84 -39.57
C ALA A 221 -6.60 -9.76 -40.39
N GLU A 222 -6.75 -8.67 -41.16
CA GLU A 222 -7.74 -8.57 -42.22
C GLU A 222 -7.43 -9.66 -43.26
N THR A 223 -8.03 -10.84 -43.12
CA THR A 223 -8.25 -11.74 -44.26
C THR A 223 -9.00 -10.95 -45.33
N PRO A 224 -8.52 -10.88 -46.59
CA PRO A 224 -9.23 -10.18 -47.64
C PRO A 224 -10.61 -10.81 -47.83
N VAL A 225 -11.66 -10.05 -47.54
CA VAL A 225 -13.03 -10.49 -47.74
C VAL A 225 -13.29 -10.58 -49.24
N GLU A 226 -13.41 -11.80 -49.74
CA GLU A 226 -13.76 -12.08 -51.13
C GLU A 226 -15.15 -11.47 -51.41
N ARG A 227 -15.20 -10.46 -52.26
CA ARG A 227 -16.43 -9.75 -52.64
C ARG A 227 -17.36 -10.70 -53.41
N TRP A 228 -18.35 -11.25 -52.70
CA TRP A 228 -19.44 -12.00 -53.31
C TRP A 228 -20.22 -11.09 -54.29
N GLN A 229 -20.29 -11.48 -55.56
CA GLN A 229 -21.10 -10.81 -56.59
C GLN A 229 -22.41 -11.58 -56.77
N PRO A 230 -23.58 -10.91 -56.83
CA PRO A 230 -24.84 -11.60 -57.09
C PRO A 230 -24.91 -12.05 -58.56
N GLU A 231 -25.26 -13.32 -58.76
CA GLU A 231 -25.49 -13.91 -60.08
C GLU A 231 -26.65 -13.21 -60.81
N LYS A 232 -26.46 -12.95 -62.10
CA LYS A 232 -27.48 -12.35 -62.97
C LYS A 232 -28.60 -13.36 -63.24
N PRO A 233 -29.89 -12.98 -63.12
CA PRO A 233 -30.98 -13.90 -63.41
C PRO A 233 -31.03 -14.26 -64.90
N CYS A 234 -31.10 -15.56 -65.17
CA CYS A 234 -31.20 -16.15 -66.49
C CYS A 234 -32.50 -15.72 -67.18
N ARG A 235 -32.41 -15.01 -68.32
CA ARG A 235 -33.57 -14.67 -69.16
C ARG A 235 -34.20 -15.96 -69.69
N ARG A 236 -35.43 -16.28 -69.25
CA ARG A 236 -36.28 -17.26 -69.94
C ARG A 236 -36.82 -16.62 -71.22
N ARG A 237 -36.50 -17.24 -72.36
CA ARG A 237 -37.11 -16.97 -73.67
C ARG A 237 -38.57 -17.45 -73.64
N ALA A 238 -39.46 -16.64 -74.18
CA ALA A 238 -40.71 -17.07 -74.82
C ALA A 238 -40.57 -16.77 -76.31
#